data_AF-A0A9D1HMA1-F1
#
_entry.id   AF-A0A9D1HMA1-F1
#
_cell.length_a   1.000
_cell.length_b   1.000
_cell.length_c   1.000
_cell.angle_alpha   90.00
_cell.angle_beta   90.00
_cell.angle_gamma   90.00
#
_symmetry.space_group_name_H-M   'P 1'
#
loop_
_entity.id
_entity.type
_entity.pdbx_description
1 polymer ?
#
loop_
_entity_poly.entity_id
_entity_poly.type
_entity_poly.pdbx_seq_one_letter_code
_entity_poly.pdbx_strand_id
1 'polypeptide(L)'
;MKPEMLDGVLRSELEMMLILKMKDFREHNLRSITKDNLLDYLFNVKWKRRDKLVTCDIVNDIFDVTASQVFDYLRNEGIKNAASLRIEDFSDLISR
;
A
#
# COMPACT_ATOMS: atom_id res chain seq x y z
N MET A 1 -8.48 9.97 0.27
CA MET A 1 -8.94 9.71 -1.10
C MET A 1 -9.21 8.22 -1.34
N LYS A 2 -10.14 7.84 -2.21
CA LYS A 2 -10.35 6.44 -2.63
C LYS A 2 -9.84 6.19 -4.05
N PRO A 3 -9.42 4.96 -4.42
CA PRO A 3 -8.90 4.65 -5.76
C PRO A 3 -9.88 4.92 -6.91
N GLU A 4 -11.19 4.92 -6.66
CA GLU A 4 -12.22 5.17 -7.68
C GLU A 4 -12.31 6.65 -8.06
N MET A 5 -11.70 7.55 -7.28
CA MET A 5 -11.71 8.99 -7.52
C MET A 5 -10.65 9.46 -8.54
N LEU A 6 -9.78 8.55 -9.00
CA LEU A 6 -8.76 8.84 -10.00
C LEU A 6 -9.37 8.80 -11.41
N ASP A 7 -9.12 9.84 -12.20
CA ASP A 7 -9.43 9.81 -13.63
C ASP A 7 -8.57 8.78 -14.39
N GLY A 8 -8.96 8.48 -15.63
CA GLY A 8 -8.33 7.44 -16.43
C GLY A 8 -6.86 7.70 -16.75
N VAL A 9 -6.47 8.96 -16.98
CA VAL A 9 -5.07 9.33 -17.30
C VAL A 9 -4.21 9.18 -16.05
N LEU A 10 -4.66 9.76 -14.94
CA LEU A 10 -3.97 9.70 -13.65
C LEU A 10 -3.80 8.26 -13.15
N ARG A 11 -4.76 7.39 -13.44
CA ARG A 11 -4.66 5.94 -13.13
C ARG A 11 -3.55 5.26 -13.91
N SER A 12 -3.42 5.53 -15.20
CA SER A 12 -2.35 4.96 -16.04
C SER A 12 -0.97 5.48 -15.63
N GLU A 13 -0.86 6.78 -15.31
CA GLU A 13 0.35 7.40 -14.79
C GLU A 13 0.77 6.80 -13.44
N LEU A 14 -0.18 6.65 -12.52
CA LEU A 14 0.03 6.00 -11.23
C LEU A 14 0.56 4.57 -11.40
N GLU A 15 -0.08 3.77 -12.26
CA GLU A 15 0.34 2.38 -12.52
C GLU A 15 1.79 2.31 -13.03
N MET A 16 2.16 3.21 -13.95
CA MET A 16 3.54 3.30 -14.45
C MET A 16 4.53 3.64 -13.32
N MET A 17 4.21 4.62 -12.48
CA MET A 17 5.07 5.03 -11.36
C MET A 17 5.24 3.92 -10.32
N LEU A 18 4.15 3.19 -10.01
CA LEU A 18 4.21 2.04 -9.12
C LEU A 18 5.12 0.95 -9.69
N ILE A 19 5.01 0.63 -10.98
CA ILE A 19 5.89 -0.36 -11.63
C ILE A 19 7.36 0.05 -11.52
N LEU A 20 7.67 1.34 -11.75
CA LEU A 20 9.02 1.88 -11.62
C LEU A 20 9.54 1.79 -10.18
N LYS A 21 8.75 2.19 -9.19
CA LYS A 21 9.13 2.09 -7.77
C LYS A 21 9.34 0.64 -7.34
N MET A 22 8.54 -0.29 -7.85
CA MET A 22 8.74 -1.71 -7.60
C MET A 22 10.04 -2.24 -8.23
N LYS A 23 10.50 -1.68 -9.37
CA LYS A 23 11.82 -2.02 -9.92
C LYS A 23 12.93 -1.53 -9.00
N ASP A 24 12.86 -0.28 -8.54
CA ASP A 24 13.79 0.30 -7.55
C ASP A 24 13.92 -0.57 -6.29
N PHE A 25 12.80 -0.98 -5.68
CA PHE A 25 12.82 -1.89 -4.54
C PHE A 25 13.46 -3.25 -4.85
N ARG A 26 13.20 -3.82 -6.02
CA ARG A 26 13.81 -5.10 -6.43
C ARG A 26 15.32 -5.00 -6.62
N GLU A 27 15.81 -3.89 -7.17
CA GLU A 27 17.26 -3.64 -7.32
C GLU A 27 17.97 -3.58 -5.97
N HIS A 28 17.26 -3.13 -4.92
CA HIS A 28 17.75 -3.10 -3.54
C HIS A 28 17.45 -4.39 -2.75
N ASN A 29 17.14 -5.51 -3.41
CA ASN A 29 16.80 -6.82 -2.82
C ASN A 29 15.53 -6.85 -1.94
N LEU A 30 14.63 -5.87 -2.06
CA LEU A 30 13.40 -5.78 -1.27
C LEU A 30 12.22 -6.47 -1.98
N ARG A 31 12.36 -7.77 -2.27
CA ARG A 31 11.39 -8.54 -3.08
C ARG A 31 10.07 -8.85 -2.36
N SER A 32 10.03 -8.73 -1.04
CA SER A 32 8.85 -9.06 -0.23
C SER A 32 7.76 -7.99 -0.24
N ILE A 33 8.08 -6.75 -0.63
CA ILE A 33 7.09 -5.70 -0.79
C ILE A 33 6.41 -5.89 -2.15
N THR A 34 5.08 -5.91 -2.17
CA THR A 34 4.29 -5.96 -3.41
C THR A 34 3.83 -4.57 -3.83
N LYS A 35 3.39 -4.46 -5.10
CA LYS A 35 2.74 -3.24 -5.60
C LYS A 35 1.51 -2.87 -4.77
N ASP A 36 0.71 -3.87 -4.39
CA ASP A 36 -0.51 -3.67 -3.61
C ASP A 36 -0.20 -3.18 -2.20
N ASN A 37 0.90 -3.66 -1.58
CA ASN A 37 1.33 -3.12 -0.29
C ASN A 37 1.69 -1.63 -0.35
N LEU A 38 2.39 -1.22 -1.42
CA LEU A 38 2.71 0.19 -1.64
C LEU A 38 1.44 1.00 -1.92
N LEU A 39 0.54 0.47 -2.74
CA LEU A 39 -0.73 1.14 -3.06
C LEU A 39 -1.59 1.35 -1.81
N ASP A 40 -1.73 0.32 -0.99
CA ASP A 40 -2.45 0.39 0.28
C ASP A 40 -1.83 1.42 1.21
N TYR A 41 -0.50 1.43 1.34
CA TYR A 41 0.20 2.43 2.13
C TYR A 41 -0.09 3.86 1.63
N LEU A 42 -0.02 4.09 0.32
CA LEU A 42 -0.27 5.41 -0.26
C LEU A 42 -1.69 5.89 0.04
N PHE A 43 -2.72 5.06 -0.17
CA PHE A 43 -4.11 5.46 0.09
C PHE A 43 -4.44 5.56 1.58
N ASN A 44 -3.92 4.67 2.42
CA ASN A 44 -4.26 4.62 3.85
C ASN A 44 -3.37 5.49 4.73
N VAL A 45 -2.23 5.97 4.24
CA VAL A 45 -1.30 6.81 4.99
C VAL A 45 -1.08 8.15 4.30
N LYS A 46 -0.36 8.19 3.16
CA LYS A 46 0.03 9.46 2.52
C LYS A 46 -1.16 10.27 1.98
N TRP A 47 -2.15 9.60 1.41
CA TRP A 47 -3.28 10.21 0.71
C TRP A 47 -4.60 10.09 1.47
N LYS A 48 -4.58 9.57 2.70
CA LYS A 48 -5.78 9.32 3.51
C LYS A 48 -6.65 10.56 3.63
N ARG A 49 -6.04 11.72 3.89
CA ARG A 49 -6.71 13.01 4.12
C ARG A 49 -6.60 13.99 2.94
N ARG A 50 -6.16 13.52 1.77
CA ARG A 50 -6.12 14.35 0.57
C ARG A 50 -7.45 14.25 -0.18
N ASP A 51 -7.94 15.41 -0.62
CA ASP A 51 -9.19 15.53 -1.37
C ASP A 51 -8.96 15.37 -2.88
N LYS A 52 -7.76 15.74 -3.36
CA LYS A 52 -7.32 15.60 -4.75
C LYS A 52 -5.83 15.24 -4.79
N LEU A 53 -5.42 14.56 -5.86
CA LEU A 53 -4.02 14.37 -6.21
C LEU A 53 -3.73 15.04 -7.55
N VAL A 54 -2.57 15.67 -7.65
CA VAL A 54 -2.02 16.19 -8.89
C VAL A 54 -0.81 15.34 -9.26
N THR A 55 -0.57 15.07 -10.54
CA THR A 55 0.48 14.15 -11.02
C THR A 55 1.85 14.44 -10.40
N CYS A 56 2.27 15.70 -10.31
CA CYS A 56 3.56 16.08 -9.69
C CYS A 56 3.67 15.64 -8.23
N ASP A 57 2.58 15.74 -7.45
CA ASP A 57 2.55 15.31 -6.06
C ASP A 57 2.62 13.78 -5.96
N ILE A 58 1.96 13.06 -6.86
CA ILE A 58 1.97 11.59 -6.91
C ILE A 58 3.38 11.07 -7.13
N VAL A 59 4.11 11.65 -8.08
CA VAL A 59 5.50 11.27 -8.37
C VAL A 59 6.33 11.38 -7.10
N ASN A 60 6.36 12.56 -6.49
CA ASN A 60 7.15 12.79 -5.28
C ASN A 60 6.70 11.84 -4.16
N ASP A 61 5.40 11.70 -3.94
CA ASP A 61 4.86 10.85 -2.90
C ASP A 61 5.30 9.39 -3.05
N ILE A 62 5.30 8.84 -4.27
CA ILE A 62 5.69 7.46 -4.56
C ILE A 62 7.20 7.27 -4.40
N PHE A 63 7.99 8.14 -5.02
CA PHE A 63 9.44 7.96 -5.05
C PHE A 63 10.10 8.26 -3.70
N ASP A 64 9.49 9.13 -2.89
CA ASP A 64 9.90 9.39 -1.50
C ASP A 64 9.51 8.26 -0.52
N VAL A 65 8.73 7.26 -0.94
CA VAL A 65 8.42 6.13 -0.06
C VAL A 65 9.67 5.27 0.13
N THR A 66 10.04 5.04 1.39
CA THR A 66 11.05 4.06 1.75
C THR A 66 10.43 2.70 2.02
N ALA A 67 11.20 1.64 1.83
CA ALA A 67 10.76 0.29 2.16
C ALA A 67 10.41 0.12 3.65
N SER A 68 11.16 0.78 4.54
CA SER A 68 10.89 0.76 5.99
C SER A 68 9.49 1.30 6.31
N GLN A 69 9.07 2.39 5.67
CA GLN A 69 7.72 2.94 5.87
C GLN A 69 6.62 1.95 5.48
N VAL A 70 6.82 1.22 4.37
CA VAL A 70 5.87 0.19 3.93
C VAL A 70 5.86 -0.99 4.91
N PHE A 71 7.03 -1.45 5.37
CA PHE A 71 7.11 -2.53 6.35
C PHE A 71 6.46 -2.18 7.69
N ASP A 72 6.72 -0.98 8.22
CA ASP A 72 6.13 -0.52 9.48
C ASP A 72 4.61 -0.44 9.37
N TYR A 73 4.10 0.01 8.21
CA TYR A 73 2.68 -0.01 7.92
C TYR A 73 2.11 -1.44 7.92
N LEU A 74 2.71 -2.38 7.17
CA LEU A 74 2.26 -3.76 7.10
C LEU A 74 2.28 -4.46 8.47
N ARG A 75 3.31 -4.20 9.27
CA ARG A 75 3.41 -4.70 10.65
C ARG A 75 2.24 -4.20 11.50
N ASN A 76 1.94 -2.91 11.42
CA ASN A 76 0.84 -2.31 12.18
C ASN A 76 -0.52 -2.82 11.73
N GLU A 77 -0.74 -3.01 10.43
CA GLU A 77 -1.97 -3.63 9.91
C GLU A 77 -2.09 -5.09 10.37
N GLY A 78 -1.00 -5.85 10.38
CA GLY A 78 -0.97 -7.21 10.92
C GLY A 78 -1.37 -7.27 12.40
N ILE A 79 -0.89 -6.34 13.22
CA ILE A 79 -1.26 -6.23 14.65
C ILE A 79 -2.76 -5.90 14.80
N LYS A 80 -3.27 -4.94 14.02
CA LYS A 80 -4.70 -4.57 14.07
C LYS A 80 -5.59 -5.74 13.66
N ASN A 81 -5.21 -6.42 12.58
CA ASN A 81 -5.95 -7.59 12.09
C ASN A 81 -5.95 -8.69 13.15
N ALA A 82 -4.79 -9.01 13.74
CA ALA A 82 -4.69 -10.01 14.80
C ALA A 82 -5.53 -9.63 16.04
N ALA A 83 -5.55 -8.36 16.43
CA ALA A 83 -6.38 -7.88 17.54
C ALA A 83 -7.89 -7.94 17.24
N SER A 84 -8.28 -7.97 15.97
CA SER A 84 -9.68 -8.06 15.53
C SER A 84 -10.21 -9.50 15.40
N LEU A 85 -9.31 -10.50 15.40
CA LEU A 85 -9.68 -11.91 15.28
C LEU A 85 -10.39 -12.40 16.56
N ARG A 86 -11.47 -13.15 16.36
CA ARG A 86 -12.21 -13.85 17.42
C ARG A 86 -11.90 -15.34 17.40
N ILE A 87 -12.15 -16.01 18.51
CA ILE A 87 -11.99 -17.49 18.63
C ILE A 87 -12.85 -18.21 17.59
N GLU A 88 -14.02 -17.65 17.26
CA GLU A 88 -14.94 -18.13 16.22
C GLU A 88 -14.29 -18.19 14.82
N ASP A 89 -13.35 -17.28 14.52
CA ASP A 89 -12.63 -17.26 13.23
C ASP A 89 -11.67 -18.45 13.09
N PHE A 90 -11.44 -19.21 14.17
CA PHE A 90 -10.62 -20.42 14.18
C PHE A 90 -11.46 -21.71 14.34
N SER A 91 -12.80 -21.64 14.24
CA SER A 91 -13.66 -22.82 14.43
C SER A 91 -13.27 -23.98 13.52
N ASP A 92 -12.87 -23.69 12.28
CA ASP A 92 -12.48 -24.70 11.29
C ASP A 92 -11.16 -25.41 11.64
N LEU A 93 -10.30 -24.77 12.44
CA LEU A 93 -9.04 -25.34 12.92
C LEU A 93 -9.23 -26.15 14.21
N ILE A 94 -10.22 -25.78 15.02
CA ILE A 94 -10.48 -26.38 16.36
C ILE A 94 -11.50 -27.52 16.27
N SER A 95 -12.38 -27.55 15.27
CA SER A 95 -13.44 -28.56 15.14
C SER A 95 -12.98 -29.89 14.52
N ARG A 96 -11.69 -30.23 14.60
CA ARG A 96 -11.14 -31.54 14.19
C ARG A 96 -10.91 -32.45 15.39
#